data_AF-A0A0F4YZN8-F1
#
_entry.id   AF-A0A0F4YZN8-F1
#
_cell.length_a   1.000
_cell.length_b   1.000
_cell.length_c   1.000
_cell.angle_alpha   90.00
_cell.angle_beta   90.00
_cell.angle_gamma   90.00
#
_symmetry.space_group_name_H-M   'P 1'
#
loop_
_entity.id
_entity.type
_entity.pdbx_description
1 polymer ?
#
loop_
_entity_poly.entity_id
_entity_poly.type
_entity_poly.pdbx_seq_one_letter_code
_entity_poly.pdbx_strand_id
1 'polypeptide(L)'
;LLNNANALLTPDFVKDTQSLITQVAPVLNELKPLLSTQTINELEGLLNNANSLLTPDFVNKTKGLIDEAAPILSVVQPLLTAQSIGEIGSLLSNANQLLTPDFVKDTKGLITAVGPVLDEIKPLLTPQTFSELQSLLNNANDLLTAQFVNETKSLINDAGPILGEVKPLLTTQNIQDIEDLLTNAHNLLTPEFVKDTQGLITAVGPVLGEVGPLLTPKTLADIQYLLGNATNLLTPAFVNETTDLIGEVSPVVTPSLLAQVGDLLNNANGLLTPQFVNETQTIIGDAADLLPLLVKVLGSL
;
A
#
# COMPACT_ATOMS: atom_id res chain seq x y z
N LEU A 1 -13.40 -18.89 171.48
CA LEU A 1 -13.74 -19.69 170.29
C LEU A 1 -15.21 -20.12 170.29
N LEU A 2 -15.71 -20.81 171.33
CA LEU A 2 -17.13 -21.23 171.39
C LEU A 2 -18.15 -20.07 171.35
N ASN A 3 -17.95 -18.97 172.08
CA ASN A 3 -18.89 -17.84 172.04
C ASN A 3 -18.94 -17.12 170.69
N ASN A 4 -17.80 -17.04 169.97
CA ASN A 4 -17.75 -16.40 168.65
C ASN A 4 -18.38 -17.28 167.57
N ALA A 5 -18.30 -18.61 167.70
CA ALA A 5 -18.98 -19.55 166.80
C ALA A 5 -20.52 -19.44 166.92
N ASN A 6 -21.04 -19.25 168.14
CA ASN A 6 -22.47 -19.05 168.38
C ASN A 6 -22.99 -17.72 167.80
N ALA A 7 -22.16 -16.67 167.73
CA ALA A 7 -22.51 -15.40 167.10
C ALA A 7 -22.45 -15.45 165.56
N LEU A 8 -21.70 -16.40 164.98
CA LEU A 8 -21.62 -16.62 163.53
C LEU A 8 -22.68 -17.62 163.03
N LEU A 9 -23.08 -18.60 163.84
CA LEU A 9 -24.10 -19.60 163.51
C LEU A 9 -25.50 -19.15 163.95
N THR A 10 -25.84 -17.89 163.70
CA THR A 10 -27.21 -17.43 163.93
C THR A 10 -28.16 -18.16 162.98
N PRO A 11 -29.43 -18.36 163.37
CA PRO A 11 -30.44 -18.94 162.49
C PRO A 11 -30.52 -18.23 161.13
N ASP A 12 -30.33 -16.91 161.11
CA ASP A 12 -30.32 -16.11 159.88
C ASP A 12 -29.11 -16.43 159.00
N PHE A 13 -27.89 -16.48 159.56
CA PHE A 13 -26.70 -16.86 158.78
C PHE A 13 -26.81 -18.26 158.20
N VAL A 14 -27.35 -19.22 158.97
CA VAL A 14 -27.59 -20.60 158.49
C VAL A 14 -28.63 -20.61 157.39
N LYS A 15 -29.75 -19.90 157.56
CA LYS A 15 -30.82 -19.80 156.56
C LYS A 15 -30.34 -19.13 155.27
N ASP A 16 -29.58 -18.06 155.38
CA ASP A 16 -29.05 -17.32 154.22
C ASP A 16 -27.98 -18.14 153.49
N THR A 17 -27.10 -18.82 154.24
CA THR A 17 -26.11 -19.74 153.66
C THR A 17 -26.80 -20.92 152.97
N GLN A 18 -27.86 -21.48 153.57
CA GLN A 18 -28.61 -22.58 152.99
C GLN A 18 -29.43 -22.14 151.76
N SER A 19 -29.97 -20.92 151.78
CA SER A 19 -30.62 -20.30 150.62
C SER A 19 -29.61 -20.09 149.48
N LEU A 20 -28.42 -19.57 149.78
CA LEU A 20 -27.34 -19.41 148.80
C LEU A 20 -26.91 -20.77 148.22
N ILE A 21 -26.73 -21.80 149.05
CA ILE A 21 -26.41 -23.15 148.58
C ILE A 21 -27.54 -23.71 147.70
N THR A 22 -28.80 -23.50 148.06
CA THR A 22 -29.96 -23.98 147.28
C THR A 22 -30.07 -23.27 145.93
N GLN A 23 -29.67 -21.99 145.86
CA GLN A 23 -29.65 -21.22 144.61
C GLN A 23 -28.42 -21.53 143.74
N VAL A 24 -27.26 -21.76 144.35
CA VAL A 24 -25.98 -21.97 143.64
C VAL A 24 -25.78 -23.43 143.22
N ALA A 25 -26.26 -24.41 143.99
CA ALA A 25 -26.03 -25.82 143.69
C ALA A 25 -26.61 -26.28 142.34
N PRO A 26 -27.83 -25.87 141.92
CA PRO A 26 -28.36 -26.20 140.58
C PRO A 26 -27.48 -25.60 139.48
N VAL A 27 -27.09 -24.33 139.61
CA VAL A 27 -26.21 -23.63 138.65
C VAL A 27 -24.86 -24.31 138.56
N LEU A 28 -24.26 -24.70 139.68
CA LEU A 28 -22.96 -25.39 139.69
C LEU A 28 -23.05 -26.78 139.05
N ASN A 29 -24.18 -27.49 139.22
CA ASN A 29 -24.43 -28.77 138.56
C ASN A 29 -24.61 -28.61 137.04
N GLU A 30 -25.29 -27.55 136.58
CA GLU A 30 -25.43 -27.23 135.15
C GLU A 30 -24.10 -26.79 134.52
N LEU A 31 -23.25 -26.10 135.28
CA LEU A 31 -21.92 -25.69 134.81
C LEU A 31 -20.87 -26.80 134.90
N LYS A 32 -21.10 -27.86 135.68
CA LYS A 32 -20.12 -28.95 135.90
C LYS A 32 -19.58 -29.57 134.60
N PRO A 33 -20.40 -29.84 133.55
CA PRO A 33 -19.88 -30.32 132.26
C PRO A 33 -19.05 -29.27 131.51
N LEU A 34 -19.32 -27.99 131.71
CA LEU A 34 -18.61 -26.87 131.09
C LEU A 34 -17.31 -26.52 131.83
N LEU A 35 -17.24 -26.84 133.12
CA LEU A 35 -16.07 -26.62 133.99
C LEU A 35 -15.11 -27.81 134.06
N SER A 36 -15.29 -28.81 133.18
CA SER A 36 -14.31 -29.88 133.04
C SER A 36 -13.02 -29.32 132.42
N THR A 37 -11.86 -29.81 132.88
CA THR A 37 -10.56 -29.39 132.33
C THR A 37 -10.47 -29.61 130.81
N GLN A 38 -11.09 -30.68 130.30
CA GLN A 38 -11.13 -30.95 128.86
C GLN A 38 -11.93 -29.87 128.11
N THR A 39 -13.14 -29.56 128.58
CA THR A 39 -14.00 -28.53 127.95
C THR A 39 -13.31 -27.17 127.95
N ILE A 40 -12.65 -26.83 129.06
CA ILE A 40 -11.89 -25.58 129.17
C ILE A 40 -10.73 -25.56 128.17
N ASN A 41 -9.94 -26.63 128.05
CA ASN A 41 -8.83 -26.70 127.09
C ASN A 41 -9.30 -26.64 125.63
N GLU A 42 -10.43 -27.27 125.30
CA GLU A 42 -11.04 -27.21 123.95
C GLU A 42 -11.52 -25.79 123.63
N LEU A 43 -12.14 -25.10 124.61
CA LEU A 43 -12.53 -23.70 124.47
C LEU A 43 -11.32 -22.77 124.33
N GLU A 44 -10.26 -22.98 125.11
CA GLU A 44 -9.01 -22.23 124.97
C GLU A 44 -8.38 -22.44 123.59
N GLY A 45 -8.34 -23.68 123.09
CA GLY A 45 -7.89 -24.00 121.74
C GLY A 45 -8.73 -23.29 120.66
N LEU A 46 -10.05 -23.32 120.79
CA LEU A 46 -10.96 -22.63 119.89
C LEU A 46 -10.74 -21.12 119.91
N LEU A 47 -10.61 -20.53 121.11
CA LEU A 47 -10.36 -19.09 121.28
C LEU A 47 -9.00 -18.68 120.72
N ASN A 48 -7.96 -19.50 120.87
CA ASN A 48 -6.64 -19.25 120.28
C ASN A 48 -6.66 -19.31 118.75
N ASN A 49 -7.38 -20.29 118.19
CA ASN A 49 -7.58 -20.40 116.74
C ASN A 49 -8.40 -19.21 116.21
N ALA A 50 -9.47 -18.84 116.91
CA ALA A 50 -10.28 -17.68 116.57
C ALA A 50 -9.46 -16.38 116.66
N ASN A 51 -8.63 -16.21 117.68
CA ASN A 51 -7.76 -15.04 117.83
C ASN A 51 -6.69 -14.97 116.74
N SER A 52 -6.21 -16.13 116.26
CA SER A 52 -5.25 -16.20 115.14
C SER A 52 -5.89 -15.88 113.79
N LEU A 53 -7.14 -16.29 113.57
CA LEU A 53 -7.89 -16.03 112.33
C LEU A 53 -8.52 -14.63 112.30
N LEU A 54 -9.02 -14.13 113.44
CA LEU A 54 -9.73 -12.85 113.55
C LEU A 54 -8.80 -11.71 113.99
N THR A 55 -7.52 -11.80 113.64
CA THR A 55 -6.61 -10.66 113.82
C THR A 55 -7.09 -9.47 112.98
N PRO A 56 -6.92 -8.22 113.46
CA PRO A 56 -7.26 -7.04 112.68
C PRO A 56 -6.60 -7.02 111.30
N ASP A 57 -5.36 -7.54 111.19
CA ASP A 57 -4.63 -7.62 109.94
C ASP A 57 -5.27 -8.59 108.93
N PHE A 58 -5.63 -9.81 109.35
CA PHE A 58 -6.32 -10.77 108.48
C PHE A 58 -7.68 -10.24 108.02
N VAL A 59 -8.47 -9.66 108.94
CA VAL A 59 -9.78 -9.09 108.62
C VAL A 59 -9.66 -7.92 107.63
N ASN A 60 -8.74 -6.99 107.88
CA ASN A 60 -8.54 -5.83 107.00
C ASN A 60 -8.01 -6.24 105.63
N LYS A 61 -7.06 -7.19 105.55
CA LYS A 61 -6.56 -7.72 104.27
C LYS A 61 -7.65 -8.46 103.49
N THR A 62 -8.44 -9.28 104.17
CA THR A 62 -9.56 -10.00 103.53
C THR A 62 -10.62 -9.02 103.04
N LYS A 63 -10.96 -8.00 103.84
CA LYS A 63 -11.85 -6.92 103.43
C LYS A 63 -11.30 -6.16 102.23
N GLY A 64 -10.01 -5.81 102.24
CA GLY A 64 -9.34 -5.17 101.11
C GLY A 64 -9.41 -6.00 99.83
N LEU A 65 -9.11 -7.31 99.90
CA LEU A 65 -9.25 -8.22 98.77
C LEU A 65 -10.69 -8.27 98.23
N ILE A 66 -11.69 -8.28 99.12
CA ILE A 66 -13.11 -8.26 98.73
C ILE A 66 -13.49 -6.92 98.08
N ASP A 67 -13.10 -5.80 98.70
CA ASP A 67 -13.41 -4.44 98.24
C ASP A 67 -12.69 -4.12 96.91
N GLU A 68 -11.51 -4.68 96.66
CA GLU A 68 -10.78 -4.57 95.39
C GLU A 68 -11.28 -5.54 94.31
N ALA A 69 -11.64 -6.77 94.68
CA ALA A 69 -12.12 -7.76 93.72
C ALA A 69 -13.54 -7.50 93.24
N ALA A 70 -14.43 -6.95 94.08
CA ALA A 70 -15.83 -6.76 93.72
C ALA A 70 -16.06 -5.81 92.51
N PRO A 71 -15.39 -4.64 92.42
CA PRO A 71 -15.44 -3.81 91.22
C PRO A 71 -14.84 -4.47 89.98
N ILE A 72 -13.76 -5.25 90.14
CA ILE A 72 -13.15 -5.98 89.03
C ILE A 72 -14.12 -7.04 88.52
N LEU A 73 -14.73 -7.82 89.42
CA LEU A 73 -15.65 -8.88 89.08
C LEU A 73 -16.86 -8.35 88.32
N SER A 74 -17.45 -7.22 88.73
CA SER A 74 -18.59 -6.62 88.04
C SER A 74 -18.27 -6.12 86.62
N VAL A 75 -17.02 -5.73 86.35
CA VAL A 75 -16.56 -5.30 85.02
C VAL A 75 -16.16 -6.48 84.14
N VAL A 76 -15.53 -7.52 84.70
CA VAL A 76 -15.04 -8.66 83.90
C VAL A 76 -16.08 -9.75 83.69
N GLN A 77 -17.11 -9.88 84.55
CA GLN A 77 -18.14 -10.92 84.40
C GLN A 77 -18.87 -10.88 83.05
N PRO A 78 -19.28 -9.70 82.52
CA PRO A 78 -19.90 -9.61 81.20
C PRO A 78 -18.94 -9.92 80.06
N LEU A 79 -17.62 -9.78 80.27
CA LEU A 79 -16.58 -10.01 79.25
C LEU A 79 -16.04 -11.45 79.25
N LEU A 80 -16.10 -12.14 80.39
CA LEU A 80 -15.62 -13.52 80.58
C LEU A 80 -16.75 -14.54 80.65
N THR A 81 -17.83 -14.30 79.90
CA THR A 81 -18.86 -15.33 79.72
C THR A 81 -18.29 -16.50 78.92
N ALA A 82 -18.84 -17.70 79.12
CA ALA A 82 -18.46 -18.87 78.33
C ALA A 82 -18.65 -18.63 76.82
N GLN A 83 -19.66 -17.83 76.45
CA GLN A 83 -19.90 -17.41 75.07
C GLN A 83 -18.77 -16.52 74.56
N SER A 84 -18.44 -15.43 75.26
CA SER A 84 -17.36 -14.50 74.85
C SER A 84 -16.01 -15.21 74.73
N ILE A 85 -15.71 -16.13 75.65
CA ILE A 85 -14.50 -16.96 75.59
C ILE A 85 -14.54 -17.88 74.35
N GLY A 86 -15.69 -18.49 74.05
CA GLY A 86 -15.88 -19.31 72.86
C GLY A 86 -15.75 -18.54 71.54
N GLU A 87 -16.30 -17.31 71.48
CA GLU A 87 -16.20 -16.41 70.33
C GLU A 87 -14.75 -15.97 70.10
N ILE A 88 -14.03 -15.59 71.17
CA ILE A 88 -12.59 -15.27 71.11
C ILE A 88 -11.79 -16.50 70.64
N GLY A 89 -12.06 -17.68 71.18
CA GLY A 89 -11.42 -18.93 70.75
C GLY A 89 -11.65 -19.22 69.27
N SER A 90 -12.88 -19.00 68.79
CA SER A 90 -13.24 -19.17 67.37
C SER A 90 -12.53 -18.15 66.47
N LEU A 91 -12.47 -16.88 66.88
CA LEU A 91 -11.73 -15.82 66.18
C LEU A 91 -10.24 -16.15 66.08
N LEU A 92 -9.63 -16.59 67.18
CA LEU A 92 -8.22 -17.00 67.22
C LEU A 92 -7.97 -18.24 66.35
N SER A 93 -8.89 -19.21 66.34
CA SER A 93 -8.82 -20.37 65.46
C SER A 93 -8.88 -19.97 63.98
N ASN A 94 -9.82 -19.10 63.61
CA ASN A 94 -9.94 -18.59 62.24
C ASN A 94 -8.71 -17.78 61.83
N ALA A 95 -8.18 -16.94 62.72
CA ALA A 95 -6.95 -16.19 62.48
C ALA A 95 -5.75 -17.12 62.26
N ASN A 96 -5.63 -18.20 63.05
CA ASN A 96 -4.57 -19.19 62.87
C ASN A 96 -4.70 -19.98 61.56
N GLN A 97 -5.92 -20.23 61.09
CA GLN A 97 -6.15 -20.86 59.79
C GLN A 97 -5.84 -19.94 58.61
N LEU A 98 -6.07 -18.62 58.76
CA LEU A 98 -5.80 -17.64 57.72
C LEU A 98 -4.33 -17.23 57.69
N LEU A 99 -3.75 -16.91 58.84
CA LEU A 99 -2.38 -16.40 59.01
C LEU A 99 -1.35 -17.53 59.17
N THR A 100 -1.49 -18.58 58.36
CA THR A 100 -0.49 -19.66 58.32
C THR A 100 0.86 -19.10 57.83
N PRO A 101 2.00 -19.70 58.23
CA PRO A 101 3.31 -19.31 57.74
C PRO A 101 3.39 -19.29 56.20
N ASP A 102 2.76 -20.27 55.55
CA ASP A 102 2.71 -20.36 54.08
C ASP A 102 1.87 -19.24 53.47
N PHE A 103 0.66 -18.96 53.99
CA PHE A 103 -0.15 -17.84 53.48
C PHE A 103 0.58 -16.51 53.61
N VAL A 104 1.24 -16.26 54.76
CA VAL A 104 2.02 -15.02 54.98
C VAL A 104 3.21 -14.96 54.04
N LYS A 105 3.94 -16.07 53.85
CA LYS A 105 5.08 -16.16 52.94
C LYS A 105 4.65 -15.93 51.49
N ASP A 106 3.59 -16.59 51.03
CA ASP A 106 3.08 -16.51 49.68
C ASP A 106 2.53 -15.12 49.38
N THR A 107 1.78 -14.53 50.32
CA THR A 107 1.26 -13.17 50.18
C THR A 107 2.40 -12.15 50.12
N LYS A 108 3.42 -12.27 50.98
CA LYS A 108 4.63 -11.43 50.89
C LYS A 108 5.36 -11.64 49.56
N GLY A 109 5.51 -12.89 49.13
CA GLY A 109 6.12 -13.23 47.85
C GLY A 109 5.38 -12.60 46.67
N LEU A 110 4.04 -12.67 46.66
CA LEU A 110 3.19 -12.04 45.66
C LEU A 110 3.37 -10.52 45.67
N ILE A 111 3.33 -9.88 46.84
CA ILE A 111 3.51 -8.43 46.96
C ILE A 111 4.90 -8.01 46.46
N THR A 112 5.96 -8.74 46.85
CA THR A 112 7.33 -8.46 46.41
C THR A 112 7.53 -8.71 44.91
N ALA A 113 6.85 -9.70 44.32
CA ALA A 113 6.95 -10.00 42.90
C ALA A 113 6.12 -9.05 42.03
N VAL A 114 4.91 -8.69 42.47
CA VAL A 114 3.98 -7.85 41.72
C VAL A 114 4.38 -6.38 41.76
N GLY A 115 4.97 -5.89 42.85
CA GLY A 115 5.39 -4.48 42.96
C GLY A 115 6.24 -4.00 41.77
N PRO A 116 7.40 -4.63 41.49
CA PRO A 116 8.26 -4.26 40.36
C PRO A 116 7.55 -4.40 39.01
N VAL A 117 6.79 -5.48 38.79
CA VAL A 117 6.04 -5.67 37.54
C VAL A 117 5.02 -4.56 37.36
N LEU A 118 4.30 -4.18 38.42
CA LEU A 118 3.32 -3.11 38.38
C LEU A 118 4.00 -1.77 38.07
N ASP A 119 5.14 -1.47 38.68
CA ASP A 119 5.90 -0.25 38.39
C ASP A 119 6.42 -0.21 36.94
N GLU A 120 6.84 -1.34 36.37
CA GLU A 120 7.26 -1.45 34.97
C GLU A 120 6.10 -1.30 33.97
N ILE A 121 4.93 -1.88 34.26
CA ILE A 121 3.78 -1.82 33.34
C ILE A 121 2.90 -0.59 33.55
N LYS A 122 2.98 0.10 34.70
CA LYS A 122 2.17 1.28 35.01
C LYS A 122 2.24 2.39 33.96
N PRO A 123 3.39 2.71 33.34
CA PRO A 123 3.46 3.65 32.22
C PRO A 123 2.69 3.17 30.97
N LEU A 124 2.57 1.85 30.79
CA LEU A 124 1.86 1.20 29.68
C LEU A 124 0.36 1.03 29.96
N LEU A 125 -0.06 1.03 31.22
CA LEU A 125 -1.48 0.95 31.62
C LEU A 125 -2.19 2.31 31.55
N THR A 126 -1.97 3.05 30.47
CA THR A 126 -2.62 4.35 30.23
C THR A 126 -3.73 4.23 29.19
N PRO A 127 -4.81 5.04 29.29
CA PRO A 127 -5.85 5.07 28.25
C PRO A 127 -5.29 5.33 26.85
N GLN A 128 -4.22 6.13 26.75
CA GLN A 128 -3.51 6.38 25.49
C GLN A 128 -2.91 5.10 24.91
N THR A 129 -2.19 4.31 25.71
CA THR A 129 -1.61 3.04 25.24
C THR A 129 -2.69 2.07 24.77
N PHE A 130 -3.82 1.98 25.49
CA PHE A 130 -4.96 1.16 25.06
C PHE A 130 -5.59 1.67 23.75
N SER A 131 -5.71 2.99 23.57
CA SER A 131 -6.19 3.59 22.32
C SER A 131 -5.26 3.33 21.15
N GLU A 132 -3.95 3.43 21.36
CA GLU A 132 -2.93 3.12 20.35
C GLU A 132 -2.93 1.63 19.99
N LEU A 133 -3.04 0.73 20.98
CA LEU A 133 -3.18 -0.70 20.74
C LEU A 133 -4.47 -1.03 19.98
N GLN A 134 -5.60 -0.42 20.34
CA GLN A 134 -6.85 -0.60 19.62
C GLN A 134 -6.74 -0.12 18.17
N SER A 135 -6.10 1.03 17.95
CA SER A 135 -5.85 1.57 16.60
C SER A 135 -4.94 0.65 15.79
N LEU A 136 -3.86 0.13 16.41
CA LEU A 136 -2.96 -0.84 15.78
C LEU A 136 -3.71 -2.13 15.40
N LEU A 137 -4.53 -2.65 16.31
CA LEU A 137 -5.33 -3.86 16.06
C LEU A 137 -6.36 -3.62 14.95
N ASN A 138 -7.02 -2.46 14.92
CA ASN A 138 -7.95 -2.12 13.85
C ASN A 138 -7.24 -2.02 12.48
N ASN A 139 -6.11 -1.30 12.41
CA ASN A 139 -5.32 -1.20 11.18
C ASN A 139 -4.79 -2.57 10.72
N ALA A 140 -4.35 -3.41 11.66
CA ALA A 140 -3.93 -4.77 11.36
C ALA A 140 -5.10 -5.61 10.85
N ASN A 141 -6.31 -5.44 11.40
CA ASN A 141 -7.50 -6.14 10.93
C ASN A 141 -7.87 -5.73 9.50
N ASP A 142 -7.81 -4.44 9.19
CA ASP A 142 -8.06 -3.92 7.83
C ASP A 142 -7.03 -4.46 6.82
N LEU A 143 -5.75 -4.45 7.19
CA LEU A 143 -4.65 -4.88 6.32
C LEU A 143 -4.56 -6.41 6.18
N LEU A 144 -4.88 -7.16 7.24
CA LEU A 144 -4.79 -8.62 7.27
C LEU A 144 -6.15 -9.30 6.99
N THR A 145 -7.12 -8.57 6.44
CA THR A 145 -8.33 -9.22 5.91
C THR A 145 -7.93 -10.27 4.87
N ALA A 146 -8.59 -11.42 4.90
CA ALA A 146 -8.34 -12.49 3.94
C ALA A 146 -8.53 -11.99 2.50
N GLN A 147 -9.47 -11.08 2.27
CA GLN A 147 -9.69 -10.42 0.99
C GLN A 147 -8.47 -9.60 0.55
N PHE A 148 -8.02 -8.63 1.34
CA PHE A 148 -6.87 -7.78 0.97
C PHE A 148 -5.60 -8.60 0.73
N VAL A 149 -5.34 -9.59 1.59
CA VAL A 149 -4.17 -10.48 1.44
C VAL A 149 -4.26 -11.30 0.15
N ASN A 150 -5.43 -11.85 -0.19
CA ASN A 150 -5.62 -12.63 -1.42
C ASN A 150 -5.54 -11.76 -2.67
N GLU A 151 -6.15 -10.58 -2.67
CA GLU A 151 -6.07 -9.61 -3.76
C GLU A 151 -4.63 -9.14 -3.96
N THR A 152 -3.91 -8.81 -2.89
CA THR A 152 -2.49 -8.42 -2.96
C THR A 152 -1.62 -9.57 -3.46
N LYS A 153 -1.86 -10.81 -3.02
CA LYS A 153 -1.16 -11.99 -3.56
C LYS A 153 -1.45 -12.17 -5.05
N SER A 154 -2.71 -12.02 -5.48
CA SER A 154 -3.05 -12.08 -6.91
C SER A 154 -2.31 -11.00 -7.67
N LEU A 155 -2.39 -9.75 -7.23
CA LEU A 155 -1.70 -8.62 -7.86
C LEU A 155 -0.19 -8.87 -7.98
N ILE A 156 0.46 -9.39 -6.94
CA ILE A 156 1.89 -9.73 -6.98
C ILE A 156 2.17 -10.88 -7.96
N ASN A 157 1.34 -11.93 -7.94
CA ASN A 157 1.48 -13.07 -8.84
C ASN A 157 1.20 -12.72 -10.30
N ASP A 158 0.29 -11.78 -10.55
CA ASP A 158 -0.11 -11.33 -11.89
C ASP A 158 0.88 -10.29 -12.43
N ALA A 159 1.25 -9.29 -11.61
CA ALA A 159 2.14 -8.21 -12.02
C ALA A 159 3.62 -8.62 -12.01
N GLY A 160 4.04 -9.56 -11.17
CA GLY A 160 5.43 -10.00 -11.07
C GLY A 160 6.00 -10.52 -12.41
N PRO A 161 5.36 -11.51 -13.06
CA PRO A 161 5.75 -12.00 -14.38
C PRO A 161 5.73 -10.89 -15.44
N ILE A 162 4.68 -10.05 -15.46
CA ILE A 162 4.57 -8.93 -16.41
C ILE A 162 5.74 -7.97 -16.23
N LEU A 163 6.06 -7.56 -15.01
CA LEU A 163 7.21 -6.69 -14.72
C LEU A 163 8.54 -7.34 -15.15
N GLY A 164 8.67 -8.66 -15.02
CA GLY A 164 9.82 -9.41 -15.54
C GLY A 164 9.94 -9.33 -17.07
N GLU A 165 8.81 -9.47 -17.77
CA GLU A 165 8.74 -9.46 -19.24
C GLU A 165 8.85 -8.05 -19.84
N VAL A 166 8.23 -7.04 -19.23
CA VAL A 166 8.23 -5.66 -19.77
C VAL A 166 9.49 -4.89 -19.40
N LYS A 167 10.19 -5.24 -18.31
CA LYS A 167 11.43 -4.56 -17.90
C LYS A 167 12.51 -4.51 -19.00
N PRO A 168 12.82 -5.60 -19.74
CA PRO A 168 13.76 -5.53 -20.86
C PRO A 168 13.20 -4.74 -22.07
N LEU A 169 11.88 -4.56 -22.16
CA LEU A 169 11.24 -3.75 -23.22
C LEU A 169 11.22 -2.26 -22.86
N LEU A 170 11.08 -1.89 -21.59
CA LEU A 170 11.02 -0.52 -21.10
C LEU A 170 12.42 0.04 -20.76
N THR A 171 13.44 -0.32 -21.53
CA THR A 171 14.75 0.32 -21.41
C THR A 171 14.70 1.74 -21.95
N THR A 172 15.55 2.62 -21.43
CA THR A 172 15.67 4.00 -21.95
C THR A 172 15.97 4.00 -23.45
N GLN A 173 16.77 3.04 -23.94
CA GLN A 173 17.06 2.91 -25.37
C GLN A 173 15.82 2.56 -26.18
N ASN A 174 15.05 1.55 -25.79
CA ASN A 174 13.82 1.19 -26.52
C ASN A 174 12.79 2.31 -26.49
N ILE A 175 12.68 3.06 -25.38
CA ILE A 175 11.80 4.23 -25.29
C ILE A 175 12.27 5.28 -26.30
N GLN A 176 13.57 5.60 -26.35
CA GLN A 176 14.13 6.52 -27.33
C GLN A 176 13.89 6.04 -28.78
N ASP A 177 14.10 4.75 -29.06
CA ASP A 177 13.89 4.17 -30.39
C ASP A 177 12.42 4.28 -30.82
N ILE A 178 11.47 4.11 -29.88
CA ILE A 178 10.04 4.30 -30.12
C ILE A 178 9.73 5.78 -30.37
N GLU A 179 10.27 6.70 -29.57
CA GLU A 179 10.10 8.14 -29.75
C GLU A 179 10.65 8.61 -31.11
N ASP A 180 11.82 8.11 -31.50
CA ASP A 180 12.44 8.40 -32.80
C ASP A 180 11.59 7.85 -33.95
N LEU A 181 11.06 6.62 -33.81
CA LEU A 181 10.17 6.03 -34.80
C LEU A 181 8.88 6.84 -34.95
N LEU A 182 8.26 7.24 -33.82
CA LEU A 182 7.05 8.06 -33.82
C LEU A 182 7.30 9.44 -34.42
N THR A 183 8.47 10.04 -34.16
CA THR A 183 8.90 11.31 -34.76
C THR A 183 9.05 11.17 -36.27
N ASN A 184 9.73 10.12 -36.74
CA ASN A 184 9.90 9.85 -38.17
C ASN A 184 8.55 9.58 -38.85
N ALA A 185 7.67 8.79 -38.21
CA ALA A 185 6.34 8.52 -38.72
C ALA A 185 5.49 9.80 -38.80
N HIS A 186 5.57 10.68 -37.80
CA HIS A 186 4.88 11.97 -37.81
C HIS A 186 5.34 12.86 -38.97
N ASN A 187 6.65 12.94 -39.20
CA ASN A 187 7.24 13.72 -40.29
C ASN A 187 6.87 13.15 -41.67
N LEU A 188 6.79 11.83 -41.82
CA LEU A 188 6.46 11.17 -43.09
C LEU A 188 4.95 11.16 -43.37
N LEU A 189 4.13 10.90 -42.34
CA LEU A 189 2.67 10.76 -42.48
C LEU A 189 1.94 12.09 -42.26
N THR A 190 2.57 13.21 -42.59
CA THR A 190 1.87 14.50 -42.60
C THR A 190 0.74 14.45 -43.62
N PRO A 191 -0.43 15.07 -43.34
CA PRO A 191 -1.54 15.10 -44.30
C PRO A 191 -1.13 15.66 -45.67
N GLU A 192 -0.21 16.63 -45.69
CA GLU A 192 0.33 17.22 -46.91
C GLU A 192 1.19 16.22 -47.70
N PHE A 193 2.17 15.57 -47.06
CA PHE A 193 3.00 14.56 -47.75
C PHE A 193 2.17 13.39 -48.30
N VAL A 194 1.20 12.90 -47.53
CA VAL A 194 0.29 11.83 -47.98
C VAL A 194 -0.56 12.29 -49.17
N LYS A 195 -1.13 13.50 -49.11
CA LYS A 195 -1.92 14.09 -50.20
C LYS A 195 -1.09 14.27 -51.47
N ASP A 196 0.12 14.80 -51.33
CA ASP A 196 1.03 15.05 -52.46
C ASP A 196 1.49 13.73 -53.09
N THR A 197 1.82 12.72 -52.28
CA THR A 197 2.20 11.39 -52.76
C THR A 197 1.03 10.70 -53.46
N GLN A 198 -0.18 10.75 -52.89
CA GLN A 198 -1.39 10.24 -53.55
C GLN A 198 -1.68 10.98 -54.86
N GLY A 199 -1.50 12.31 -54.87
CA GLY A 199 -1.60 13.13 -56.08
C GLY A 199 -0.61 12.70 -57.15
N LEU A 200 0.67 12.50 -56.77
CA LEU A 200 1.72 12.03 -57.67
C LEU A 200 1.40 10.64 -58.23
N ILE A 201 1.01 9.69 -57.38
CA ILE A 201 0.63 8.33 -57.81
C ILE A 201 -0.55 8.40 -58.80
N THR A 202 -1.56 9.23 -58.50
CA THR A 202 -2.73 9.42 -59.37
C THR A 202 -2.36 10.07 -60.70
N ALA A 203 -1.40 11.01 -60.70
CA ALA A 203 -0.96 11.70 -61.91
C ALA A 203 0.00 10.85 -62.77
N VAL A 204 0.92 10.11 -62.14
CA VAL A 204 1.97 9.34 -62.82
C VAL A 204 1.44 8.02 -63.35
N GLY A 205 0.44 7.41 -62.71
CA GLY A 205 -0.15 6.14 -63.17
C GLY A 205 -0.62 6.18 -64.63
N PRO A 206 -1.49 7.13 -65.03
CA PRO A 206 -1.90 7.30 -66.41
C PRO A 206 -0.73 7.60 -67.36
N VAL A 207 0.20 8.47 -66.95
CA VAL A 207 1.38 8.81 -67.75
C VAL A 207 2.22 7.57 -68.04
N LEU A 208 2.56 6.76 -67.03
CA LEU A 208 3.30 5.52 -67.22
C LEU A 208 2.53 4.49 -68.06
N GLY A 209 1.20 4.47 -67.98
CA GLY A 209 0.36 3.65 -68.84
C GLY A 209 0.42 4.05 -70.32
N GLU A 210 0.42 5.36 -70.61
CA GLU A 210 0.44 5.89 -71.98
C GLU A 210 1.85 5.97 -72.57
N VAL A 211 2.83 6.46 -71.82
CA VAL A 211 4.21 6.63 -72.31
C VAL A 211 5.08 5.40 -72.11
N GLY A 212 4.72 4.49 -71.22
CA GLY A 212 5.49 3.26 -70.96
C GLY A 212 5.79 2.47 -72.24
N PRO A 213 4.78 2.16 -73.08
CA PRO A 213 5.00 1.52 -74.38
C PRO A 213 5.82 2.34 -75.39
N LEU A 214 5.90 3.68 -75.21
CA LEU A 214 6.69 4.59 -76.06
C LEU A 214 8.14 4.74 -75.58
N LEU A 215 8.45 4.38 -74.33
CA LEU A 215 9.78 4.49 -73.74
C LEU A 215 10.58 3.17 -73.79
N THR A 216 10.24 2.26 -74.71
CA THR A 216 11.07 1.08 -74.95
C THR A 216 12.42 1.48 -75.58
N PRO A 217 13.50 0.71 -75.36
CA PRO A 217 14.78 0.98 -76.03
C PRO A 217 14.66 1.06 -77.56
N LYS A 218 13.79 0.24 -78.16
CA LYS A 218 13.53 0.25 -79.61
C LYS A 218 12.87 1.55 -80.05
N THR A 219 11.77 1.95 -79.43
CA THR A 219 11.07 3.20 -79.79
C THR A 219 11.94 4.43 -79.53
N LEU A 220 12.75 4.45 -78.46
CA LEU A 220 13.73 5.52 -78.23
C LEU A 220 14.80 5.57 -79.33
N ALA A 221 15.29 4.42 -79.78
CA ALA A 221 16.26 4.34 -80.88
C ALA A 221 15.64 4.79 -82.21
N ASP A 222 14.41 4.36 -82.51
CA ASP A 222 13.68 4.73 -83.71
C ASP A 222 13.39 6.25 -83.73
N ILE A 223 13.01 6.85 -82.59
CA ILE A 223 12.82 8.31 -82.45
C ILE A 223 14.14 9.05 -82.65
N GLN A 224 15.24 8.60 -82.03
CA GLN A 224 16.56 9.22 -82.21
C GLN A 224 17.01 9.15 -83.67
N TYR A 225 16.79 8.02 -84.34
CA TYR A 225 17.10 7.85 -85.76
C TYR A 225 16.26 8.78 -86.64
N LEU A 226 14.95 8.88 -86.40
CA LEU A 226 14.06 9.77 -87.13
C LEU A 226 14.43 11.25 -86.91
N LEU A 227 14.64 11.67 -85.66
CA LEU A 227 15.04 13.04 -85.32
C LEU A 227 16.40 13.39 -85.94
N GLY A 228 17.37 12.47 -85.87
CA GLY A 228 18.68 12.66 -86.50
C GLY A 228 18.57 12.84 -88.02
N ASN A 229 17.79 12.00 -88.70
CA ASN A 229 17.54 12.15 -90.13
C ASN A 229 16.79 13.44 -90.46
N ALA A 230 15.77 13.81 -89.67
CA ALA A 230 15.01 15.04 -89.86
C ALA A 230 15.90 16.28 -89.69
N THR A 231 16.80 16.30 -88.69
CA THR A 231 17.76 17.40 -88.52
C THR A 231 18.79 17.49 -89.64
N ASN A 232 19.16 16.36 -90.24
CA ASN A 232 20.05 16.33 -91.41
C ASN A 232 19.36 16.80 -92.69
N LEU A 233 18.07 16.51 -92.85
CA LEU A 233 17.29 16.88 -94.04
C LEU A 233 16.76 18.32 -93.98
N LEU A 234 16.10 18.69 -92.88
CA LEU A 234 15.46 19.99 -92.68
C LEU A 234 16.46 21.05 -92.19
N THR A 235 17.61 21.13 -92.85
CA THR A 235 18.56 22.22 -92.59
C THR A 235 17.97 23.56 -93.05
N PRO A 236 18.27 24.69 -92.38
CA PRO A 236 17.83 26.01 -92.85
C PRO A 236 18.21 26.28 -94.31
N ALA A 237 19.39 25.84 -94.74
CA ALA A 237 19.83 25.95 -96.13
C ALA A 237 18.92 25.17 -97.08
N PHE A 238 18.68 23.88 -96.82
CA PHE A 238 17.79 23.05 -97.65
C PHE A 238 16.36 23.62 -97.72
N VAL A 239 15.82 24.07 -96.58
CA VAL A 239 14.47 24.67 -96.52
C VAL A 239 14.42 25.98 -97.31
N ASN A 240 15.41 26.87 -97.15
CA ASN A 240 15.48 28.13 -97.89
C ASN A 240 15.63 27.88 -99.39
N GLU A 241 16.61 27.07 -99.80
CA GLU A 241 16.86 26.76 -101.21
C GLU A 241 15.67 26.08 -101.89
N THR A 242 14.99 25.16 -101.21
CA THR A 242 13.79 24.51 -101.75
C THR A 242 12.61 25.47 -101.83
N THR A 243 12.45 26.34 -100.83
CA THR A 243 11.39 27.37 -100.83
C THR A 243 11.62 28.39 -101.93
N ASP A 244 12.86 28.85 -102.10
CA ASP A 244 13.28 29.76 -103.16
C ASP A 244 13.07 29.10 -104.52
N LEU A 245 13.54 27.85 -104.71
CA LEU A 245 13.32 27.09 -105.94
C LEU A 245 11.83 27.00 -106.27
N ILE A 246 10.99 26.57 -105.33
CA ILE A 246 9.54 26.49 -105.53
C ILE A 246 8.96 27.87 -105.86
N GLY A 247 9.37 28.93 -105.15
CA GLY A 247 8.91 30.30 -105.38
C GLY A 247 9.29 30.85 -106.75
N GLU A 248 10.50 30.56 -107.23
CA GLU A 248 11.00 31.02 -108.52
C GLU A 248 10.45 30.20 -109.70
N VAL A 249 10.37 28.87 -109.57
CA VAL A 249 9.94 28.00 -110.68
C VAL A 249 8.42 27.90 -110.78
N SER A 250 7.66 28.00 -109.68
CA SER A 250 6.20 27.81 -109.70
C SER A 250 5.45 28.80 -110.63
N PRO A 251 5.80 30.11 -110.70
CA PRO A 251 5.19 31.03 -111.65
C PRO A 251 5.53 30.73 -113.11
N VAL A 252 6.67 30.08 -113.38
CA VAL A 252 7.20 29.89 -114.74
C VAL A 252 6.84 28.50 -115.27
N VAL A 253 7.02 27.44 -114.49
CA VAL A 253 6.67 26.05 -114.81
C VAL A 253 5.17 25.84 -114.60
N THR A 254 4.38 26.47 -115.46
CA THR A 254 2.92 26.31 -115.47
C THR A 254 2.51 25.15 -116.38
N PRO A 255 1.37 24.48 -116.13
CA PRO A 255 0.83 23.48 -117.05
C PRO A 255 0.67 24.00 -118.48
N SER A 256 0.35 25.29 -118.64
CA SER A 256 0.25 25.95 -119.95
C SER A 256 1.61 26.05 -120.65
N LEU A 257 2.68 26.45 -119.94
CA LEU A 257 4.02 26.47 -120.52
C LEU A 257 4.48 25.05 -120.89
N LEU A 258 4.24 24.06 -120.03
CA LEU A 258 4.59 22.65 -120.32
C LEU A 258 3.83 22.12 -121.54
N ALA A 259 2.55 22.48 -121.71
CA ALA A 259 1.78 22.15 -122.91
C ALA A 259 2.36 22.82 -124.15
N GLN A 260 2.68 24.11 -124.09
CA GLN A 260 3.28 24.85 -125.21
C GLN A 260 4.66 24.30 -125.61
N VAL A 261 5.50 23.94 -124.63
CA VAL A 261 6.80 23.28 -124.88
C VAL A 261 6.57 21.90 -125.50
N GLY A 262 5.60 21.14 -125.00
CA GLY A 262 5.21 19.86 -125.59
C GLY A 262 4.77 20.00 -127.06
N ASP A 263 3.94 20.99 -127.37
CA ASP A 263 3.50 21.28 -128.73
C ASP A 263 4.67 21.70 -129.63
N LEU A 264 5.59 22.53 -129.12
CA LEU A 264 6.81 22.92 -129.85
C LEU A 264 7.69 21.70 -130.15
N LEU A 265 7.90 20.81 -129.17
CA LEU A 265 8.68 19.58 -129.35
C LEU A 265 8.00 18.63 -130.35
N ASN A 266 6.68 18.51 -130.31
CA ASN A 266 5.91 17.72 -131.29
C ASN A 266 6.05 18.29 -132.72
N ASN A 267 5.94 19.62 -132.86
CA ASN A 267 6.14 20.29 -134.15
C ASN A 267 7.58 20.15 -134.66
N ALA A 268 8.58 20.28 -133.77
CA ALA A 268 9.99 20.08 -134.11
C ALA A 268 10.25 18.65 -134.59
N ASN A 269 9.64 17.65 -133.95
CA ASN A 269 9.70 16.25 -134.38
C ASN A 269 9.04 16.04 -135.76
N GLY A 270 7.96 16.78 -136.06
CA GLY A 270 7.32 16.76 -137.37
C GLY A 270 8.13 17.44 -138.49
N LEU A 271 8.86 18.51 -138.19
CA LEU A 271 9.66 19.26 -139.17
C LEU A 271 11.06 18.68 -139.38
N LEU A 272 11.74 18.25 -138.32
CA LEU A 272 13.10 17.73 -138.36
C LEU A 272 13.13 16.22 -138.66
N THR A 273 12.26 15.76 -139.56
CA THR A 273 12.29 14.37 -140.01
C THR A 273 13.58 14.11 -140.79
N PRO A 274 14.15 12.89 -140.71
CA PRO A 274 15.33 12.54 -141.52
C PRO A 274 15.10 12.81 -143.01
N GLN A 275 13.87 12.59 -143.50
CA GLN A 275 13.49 12.89 -144.88
C GLN A 275 13.61 14.39 -145.19
N PHE A 276 12.95 15.26 -144.42
CA PHE A 276 13.01 16.70 -144.64
C PHE A 276 14.45 17.24 -144.55
N VAL A 277 15.24 16.75 -143.59
CA VAL A 277 16.65 17.15 -143.44
C VAL A 277 17.49 16.69 -144.64
N ASN A 278 17.36 15.43 -145.07
CA ASN A 278 18.11 14.90 -146.21
C ASN A 278 17.75 15.61 -147.52
N GLU A 279 16.46 15.83 -147.77
CA GLU A 279 15.99 16.55 -148.96
C GLU A 279 16.47 18.01 -148.95
N THR A 280 16.38 18.69 -147.80
CA THR A 280 16.89 20.07 -147.66
C THR A 280 18.41 20.13 -147.83
N GLN A 281 19.16 19.18 -147.27
CA GLN A 281 20.61 19.09 -147.50
C GLN A 281 20.95 18.86 -148.98
N THR A 282 20.17 18.02 -149.67
CA THR A 282 20.33 17.79 -151.10
C THR A 282 20.08 19.06 -151.90
N ILE A 283 18.96 19.76 -151.65
CA ILE A 283 18.63 21.04 -152.29
C ILE A 283 19.71 22.09 -152.03
N ILE A 284 20.23 22.18 -150.81
CA ILE A 284 21.33 23.11 -150.47
C ILE A 284 22.61 22.72 -151.22
N GLY A 285 22.92 21.43 -151.33
CA GLY A 285 24.04 20.91 -152.12
C GLY A 285 23.89 21.27 -153.61
N ASP A 286 22.73 20.98 -154.20
CA ASP A 286 22.41 21.29 -155.59
C ASP A 286 22.48 22.80 -155.87
N ALA A 287 21.97 23.64 -154.96
CA ALA A 287 22.06 25.09 -155.06
C ALA A 287 23.50 25.61 -154.94
N ALA A 288 24.31 25.00 -154.06
CA ALA A 288 25.72 25.31 -153.93
C ALA A 288 26.50 24.95 -155.21
N ASP A 289 26.13 23.87 -155.91
CA ASP A 289 26.73 23.47 -157.19
C ASP A 289 26.28 24.35 -158.38
N LEU A 290 25.05 24.87 -158.33
CA LEU A 290 24.53 25.82 -159.32
C LEU A 290 25.16 27.20 -159.22
N LEU A 291 25.56 27.64 -158.02
CA LEU A 291 26.14 28.97 -157.77
C LEU A 291 27.40 29.26 -158.63
N PRO A 292 28.42 28.39 -158.70
CA PRO A 292 29.56 28.55 -159.59
C PRO A 292 29.19 28.60 -161.07
N LEU A 293 28.18 27.82 -161.50
CA LEU A 293 27.68 27.84 -162.88
C LEU A 293 27.00 29.18 -163.19
N LEU A 294 26.19 29.69 -162.27
CA LEU A 294 25.54 31.00 -162.39
C LEU A 294 26.56 32.13 -162.42
N VAL A 295 27.59 32.08 -161.55
CA VAL A 295 28.72 33.02 -161.56
C VAL A 295 29.50 32.94 -162.87
N LYS A 296 29.70 31.74 -163.45
CA LYS A 296 30.39 31.56 -164.73
C LYS A 296 29.59 32.10 -165.91
N VAL A 297 28.27 31.93 -165.92
CA VAL A 297 27.38 32.52 -166.94
C VAL A 297 27.36 34.05 -166.82
N LEU A 298 27.22 34.58 -165.61
CA LEU A 298 27.20 36.03 -165.35
C LEU A 298 28.56 36.71 -165.56
N GLY A 299 29.68 36.01 -165.36
CA GLY A 299 31.02 36.50 -165.65
C GLY A 299 31.43 36.42 -167.13
N SER A 300 30.58 35.83 -167.98
CA SER A 300 30.76 35.74 -169.44
C SER A 300 29.80 36.64 -170.25
N LEU A 301 28.97 37.42 -169.54
CA LEU A 301 28.13 38.51 -170.05
C LEU A 301 28.84 39.86 -169.87
#